data_AF-A0A6J6Y760-F1
#
_entry.id   AF-A0A6J6Y760-F1
#
_cell.length_a   1.000
_cell.length_b   1.000
_cell.length_c   1.000
_cell.angle_alpha   90.00
_cell.angle_beta   90.00
_cell.angle_gamma   90.00
#
_symmetry.space_group_name_H-M   'P 1'
#
loop_
_entity.id
_entity.type
_entity.pdbx_description
1 polymer ?
#
loop_
_entity_poly.entity_id
_entity_poly.type
_entity_poly.pdbx_seq_one_letter_code
_entity_poly.pdbx_strand_id
1 'polypeptide(L)'
;MSLIPIIELCRVCPGMVTAMGVSMGLTSAAIMSKGTIAQKERWALDLLTMDKVGAWAITEPGSGSDAFGSMRATARRDGDDYILNGSKTFITNGPYADTTVFICKLDDGGPIEQRKVVSFVLDRGIPGFVQSKRLRKMGMHSSPTGQLFLDDVRVGRDRLIGETEDQPAGGREGAKATFQQERSGVAAMALGIIEECLQLSVAYAKDRVQFGKPIGEFQLIQDKLARMEVARINVQNLVFRTIEMSAAGKTMSLAEASAMKLYSARAATEVALEAVQVFGGNGYMSEFRVEQLARDAKVLQIYAGTDEIQITHIAKELLRA
;
A
#
# COMPACT_ATOMS: atom_id res chain seq x y z
N MET A 1 -13.21 -3.88 -12.57
CA MET A 1 -14.20 -3.58 -11.51
C MET A 1 -13.62 -3.52 -10.09
N SER A 2 -12.41 -4.05 -9.81
CA SER A 2 -11.84 -4.09 -8.45
C SER A 2 -11.44 -2.73 -7.84
N LEU A 3 -11.22 -1.69 -8.64
CA LEU A 3 -10.78 -0.38 -8.14
C LEU A 3 -11.92 0.55 -7.68
N ILE A 4 -13.16 0.32 -8.14
CA ILE A 4 -14.31 1.19 -7.78
C ILE A 4 -14.57 1.18 -6.27
N PRO A 5 -14.63 0.01 -5.58
CA PRO A 5 -14.78 -0.01 -4.13
C PRO A 5 -13.65 0.72 -3.40
N ILE A 6 -12.42 0.70 -3.92
CA ILE A 6 -11.29 1.42 -3.33
C ILE A 6 -11.54 2.93 -3.37
N ILE A 7 -12.03 3.46 -4.50
CA ILE A 7 -12.35 4.89 -4.65
C ILE A 7 -13.41 5.29 -3.61
N GLU A 8 -14.56 4.62 -3.63
CA GLU A 8 -15.71 5.01 -2.79
C GLU A 8 -15.44 4.84 -1.30
N LEU A 9 -14.77 3.76 -0.89
CA LEU A 9 -14.41 3.56 0.51
C LEU A 9 -13.33 4.56 0.98
N CYS A 10 -12.42 4.96 0.09
CA CYS A 10 -11.36 5.91 0.43
C CYS A 10 -11.90 7.34 0.60
N ARG A 11 -13.05 7.67 -0.03
CA ARG A 11 -13.81 8.89 0.30
C ARG A 11 -14.27 8.93 1.76
N VAL A 12 -14.29 7.81 2.48
CA VAL A 12 -14.77 7.72 3.87
C VAL A 12 -13.66 7.33 4.85
N CYS A 13 -12.92 6.26 4.60
CA CYS A 13 -11.92 5.74 5.52
C CYS A 13 -10.67 5.20 4.79
N PRO A 14 -9.74 6.08 4.38
CA PRO A 14 -8.51 5.69 3.68
C PRO A 14 -7.70 4.60 4.40
N GLY A 15 -7.57 4.67 5.73
CA GLY A 15 -6.82 3.69 6.49
C GLY A 15 -7.46 2.29 6.50
N MET A 16 -8.79 2.19 6.50
CA MET A 16 -9.47 0.89 6.37
C MET A 16 -9.22 0.28 4.99
N VAL A 17 -9.24 1.10 3.94
CA VAL A 17 -8.90 0.67 2.58
C VAL A 17 -7.47 0.14 2.51
N THR A 18 -6.50 0.80 3.16
CA THR A 18 -5.14 0.28 3.28
C THR A 18 -5.09 -1.07 4.00
N ALA A 19 -5.77 -1.21 5.14
CA ALA A 19 -5.79 -2.45 5.91
C ALA A 19 -6.41 -3.63 5.12
N MET A 20 -7.57 -3.39 4.48
CA MET A 20 -8.23 -4.36 3.61
C MET A 20 -7.36 -4.72 2.39
N GLY A 21 -6.74 -3.71 1.77
CA GLY A 21 -5.85 -3.89 0.62
C GLY A 21 -4.64 -4.77 0.95
N VAL A 22 -4.07 -4.66 2.16
CA VAL A 22 -2.98 -5.57 2.57
C VAL A 22 -3.48 -6.98 2.85
N SER A 23 -4.64 -7.13 3.49
CA SER A 23 -5.20 -8.46 3.79
C SER A 23 -5.56 -9.23 2.50
N MET A 24 -6.45 -8.67 1.68
CA MET A 24 -6.96 -9.31 0.47
C MET A 24 -6.12 -9.08 -0.77
N GLY A 25 -5.48 -7.92 -0.89
CA GLY A 25 -4.77 -7.52 -2.10
C GLY A 25 -3.31 -7.97 -2.15
N LEU A 26 -2.66 -8.14 -0.98
CA LEU A 26 -1.25 -8.53 -0.91
C LEU A 26 -1.08 -9.92 -0.27
N THR A 27 -1.65 -10.11 0.91
CA THR A 27 -1.42 -11.33 1.71
C THR A 27 -2.09 -12.53 1.04
N SER A 28 -3.41 -12.47 0.81
CA SER A 28 -4.10 -13.57 0.15
C SER A 28 -3.65 -13.72 -1.31
N ALA A 29 -3.38 -12.64 -2.03
CA ALA A 29 -2.89 -12.69 -3.41
C ALA A 29 -1.53 -13.41 -3.53
N ALA A 30 -0.60 -13.18 -2.59
CA ALA A 30 0.67 -13.89 -2.55
C ALA A 30 0.49 -15.41 -2.36
N ILE A 31 -0.47 -15.83 -1.53
CA ILE A 31 -0.79 -17.24 -1.30
C ILE A 31 -1.55 -17.83 -2.49
N MET A 32 -2.53 -17.10 -3.04
CA MET A 32 -3.34 -17.57 -4.17
C MET A 32 -2.52 -17.76 -5.45
N SER A 33 -1.51 -16.91 -5.66
CA SER A 33 -0.68 -16.97 -6.87
C SER A 33 0.35 -18.09 -6.85
N LYS A 34 0.94 -18.42 -5.70
CA LYS A 34 2.09 -19.32 -5.60
C LYS A 34 1.93 -20.50 -4.65
N GLY A 35 0.90 -20.48 -3.80
CA GLY A 35 0.67 -21.53 -2.82
C GLY A 35 0.15 -22.81 -3.44
N THR A 36 0.36 -23.94 -2.74
CA THR A 36 -0.31 -25.21 -3.07
C THR A 36 -1.81 -25.11 -2.77
N ILE A 37 -2.61 -26.07 -3.25
CA ILE A 37 -4.06 -26.10 -2.97
C ILE A 37 -4.30 -26.11 -1.45
N ALA A 38 -3.56 -26.94 -0.72
CA ALA A 38 -3.64 -27.02 0.74
C ALA A 38 -3.33 -25.67 1.42
N GLN A 39 -2.33 -24.92 0.95
CA GLN A 39 -2.01 -23.61 1.50
C GLN A 39 -3.10 -22.57 1.23
N LYS A 40 -3.72 -22.61 0.05
CA LYS A 40 -4.82 -21.71 -0.32
C LYS A 40 -6.04 -21.97 0.56
N GLU A 41 -6.43 -23.22 0.73
CA GLU A 41 -7.54 -23.63 1.60
C GLU A 41 -7.27 -23.27 3.06
N ARG A 42 -6.05 -23.51 3.55
CA ARG A 42 -5.68 -23.27 4.95
C ARG A 42 -5.60 -21.79 5.33
N TRP A 43 -5.18 -20.92 4.41
CA TRP A 43 -4.85 -19.52 4.75
C TRP A 43 -5.49 -18.47 3.86
N ALA A 44 -5.65 -18.71 2.55
CA ALA A 44 -6.08 -17.64 1.65
C ALA A 44 -7.59 -17.38 1.74
N LEU A 45 -8.41 -18.42 1.94
CA LEU A 45 -9.87 -18.28 1.94
C LEU A 45 -10.37 -17.40 3.09
N ASP A 46 -9.92 -17.66 4.33
CA ASP A 46 -10.27 -16.84 5.51
C ASP A 46 -9.88 -15.37 5.35
N LEU A 47 -8.82 -15.09 4.58
CA LEU A 47 -8.39 -13.71 4.29
C LEU A 47 -9.30 -13.03 3.25
N LEU A 48 -9.82 -13.79 2.29
CA LEU A 48 -10.73 -13.30 1.25
C LEU A 48 -12.15 -13.07 1.80
N THR A 49 -12.58 -13.85 2.80
CA THR A 49 -13.83 -13.64 3.53
C THR A 49 -13.69 -12.59 4.65
N MET A 50 -12.46 -12.18 4.98
CA MET A 50 -12.12 -11.31 6.11
C MET A 50 -12.46 -11.89 7.48
N ASP A 51 -12.61 -13.22 7.59
CA ASP A 51 -12.69 -13.94 8.86
C ASP A 51 -11.36 -13.86 9.63
N LYS A 52 -10.25 -13.70 8.89
CA LYS A 52 -8.92 -13.42 9.41
C LYS A 52 -8.31 -12.19 8.76
N VAL A 53 -7.37 -11.56 9.47
CA VAL A 53 -6.63 -10.40 8.98
C VAL A 53 -5.22 -10.80 8.54
N GLY A 54 -4.86 -10.39 7.33
CA GLY A 54 -3.55 -10.66 6.72
C GLY A 54 -2.55 -9.51 6.85
N ALA A 55 -1.28 -9.84 6.99
CA ALA A 55 -0.16 -8.92 6.82
C ALA A 55 0.86 -9.43 5.80
N TRP A 56 1.46 -8.50 5.04
CA TRP A 56 2.51 -8.79 4.06
C TRP A 56 3.80 -8.11 4.48
N ALA A 57 4.83 -8.90 4.80
CA ALA A 57 5.99 -8.44 5.55
C ALA A 57 7.28 -8.50 4.74
N ILE A 58 7.64 -7.35 4.14
CA ILE A 58 8.84 -7.20 3.31
C ILE A 58 9.86 -6.23 3.90
N THR A 59 9.42 -5.04 4.29
CA THR A 59 10.28 -3.91 4.69
C THR A 59 10.98 -4.15 6.03
N GLU A 60 12.25 -3.78 6.09
CA GLU A 60 13.10 -3.87 7.27
C GLU A 60 13.64 -2.47 7.66
N PRO A 61 14.08 -2.25 8.91
CA PRO A 61 14.66 -0.97 9.31
C PRO A 61 15.80 -0.47 8.39
N GLY A 62 16.59 -1.38 7.83
CA GLY A 62 17.65 -1.07 6.84
C GLY A 62 17.28 -1.36 5.38
N SER A 63 16.02 -1.71 5.09
CA SER A 63 15.58 -2.14 3.75
C SER A 63 14.17 -1.66 3.42
N GLY A 64 14.09 -0.52 2.74
CA GLY A 64 12.85 0.08 2.22
C GLY A 64 12.79 0.02 0.70
N SER A 65 13.29 1.08 0.04
CA SER A 65 13.30 1.17 -1.43
C SER A 65 14.15 0.09 -2.10
N ASP A 66 15.23 -0.37 -1.45
CA ASP A 66 16.02 -1.55 -1.86
C ASP A 66 15.58 -2.81 -1.11
N ALA A 67 14.28 -3.13 -1.21
CA ALA A 67 13.63 -4.18 -0.42
C ALA A 67 14.27 -5.58 -0.56
N PHE A 68 14.93 -5.87 -1.69
CA PHE A 68 15.55 -7.18 -1.93
C PHE A 68 17.08 -7.18 -1.87
N GLY A 69 17.73 -6.03 -2.13
CA GLY A 69 19.18 -5.94 -2.03
C GLY A 69 19.62 -5.97 -0.58
N SER A 70 19.08 -5.08 0.24
CA SER A 70 19.53 -4.89 1.63
C SER A 70 18.81 -5.74 2.69
N MET A 71 17.85 -6.59 2.29
CA MET A 71 17.14 -7.51 3.19
C MET A 71 18.10 -8.41 3.98
N ARG A 72 17.89 -8.51 5.29
CA ARG A 72 18.69 -9.26 6.26
C ARG A 72 17.94 -10.39 6.95
N ALA A 73 16.61 -10.37 7.00
CA ALA A 73 15.86 -11.50 7.58
C ALA A 73 16.18 -12.79 6.83
N THR A 74 16.35 -13.89 7.57
CA THR A 74 16.85 -15.16 7.03
C THR A 74 15.87 -16.32 7.26
N ALA A 75 16.00 -17.33 6.39
CA ALA A 75 15.51 -18.67 6.60
C ALA A 75 16.68 -19.65 6.47
N ARG A 76 17.05 -20.37 7.53
CA ARG A 76 18.08 -21.40 7.50
C ARG A 76 17.43 -22.78 7.50
N ARG A 77 17.89 -23.70 6.65
CA ARG A 77 17.43 -25.11 6.70
C ARG A 77 17.93 -25.81 7.97
N ASP A 78 17.08 -26.63 8.56
CA ASP A 78 17.36 -27.39 9.76
C ASP A 78 16.61 -28.73 9.77
N GLY A 79 17.20 -29.75 9.14
CA GLY A 79 16.50 -30.99 8.81
C GLY A 79 15.43 -30.75 7.74
N ASP A 80 14.20 -31.21 8.02
CA ASP A 80 13.02 -30.99 7.16
C ASP A 80 12.34 -29.63 7.40
N ASP A 81 12.81 -28.88 8.41
CA ASP A 81 12.29 -27.58 8.82
C ASP A 81 13.19 -26.41 8.37
N TYR A 82 12.68 -25.20 8.60
CA TYR A 82 13.40 -23.95 8.53
C TYR A 82 13.39 -23.23 9.88
N ILE A 83 14.49 -22.55 10.17
CA ILE A 83 14.59 -21.58 11.28
C ILE A 83 14.59 -20.18 10.68
N LEU A 84 13.60 -19.37 11.05
CA LEU A 84 13.45 -18.00 10.59
C LEU A 84 13.93 -17.00 11.64
N ASN A 85 14.70 -16.01 11.21
CA ASN A 85 15.21 -14.95 12.06
C ASN A 85 15.11 -13.58 11.38
N GLY A 86 14.89 -12.54 12.17
CA GLY A 86 14.99 -11.15 11.72
C GLY A 86 13.83 -10.28 12.18
N SER A 87 13.73 -9.10 11.59
CA SER A 87 12.67 -8.15 11.93
C SER A 87 12.14 -7.43 10.70
N LYS A 88 10.87 -7.02 10.78
CA LYS A 88 10.20 -6.21 9.77
C LYS A 88 9.63 -4.97 10.42
N THR A 89 9.53 -3.89 9.66
CA THR A 89 9.00 -2.61 10.13
C THR A 89 8.03 -2.03 9.12
N PHE A 90 7.16 -1.15 9.58
CA PHE A 90 6.09 -0.54 8.79
C PHE A 90 5.12 -1.55 8.17
N ILE A 91 4.89 -2.67 8.86
CA ILE A 91 3.99 -3.71 8.38
C ILE A 91 2.56 -3.34 8.73
N THR A 92 1.78 -2.98 7.72
CA THR A 92 0.33 -2.81 7.81
C THR A 92 -0.31 -4.11 8.32
N ASN A 93 -1.29 -3.97 9.20
CA ASN A 93 -1.94 -5.02 9.97
C ASN A 93 -1.02 -5.79 10.93
N GLY A 94 0.29 -5.55 10.89
CA GLY A 94 1.30 -6.28 11.67
C GLY A 94 0.94 -6.53 13.15
N PRO A 95 0.43 -5.55 13.92
CA PRO A 95 0.07 -5.76 15.34
C PRO A 95 -1.08 -6.75 15.59
N TYR A 96 -1.94 -6.97 14.59
CA TYR A 96 -3.21 -7.69 14.76
C TYR A 96 -3.42 -8.81 13.75
N ALA A 97 -2.52 -8.99 12.78
CA ALA A 97 -2.66 -10.01 11.75
C ALA A 97 -2.66 -11.43 12.34
N ASP A 98 -3.61 -12.23 11.88
CA ASP A 98 -3.72 -13.66 12.18
C ASP A 98 -2.81 -14.48 11.27
N THR A 99 -2.68 -14.04 10.01
CA THR A 99 -1.85 -14.67 8.98
C THR A 99 -0.84 -13.65 8.44
N THR A 100 0.44 -13.97 8.49
CA THR A 100 1.51 -13.11 7.95
C THR A 100 2.27 -13.84 6.86
N VAL A 101 2.37 -13.22 5.67
CA VAL A 101 3.34 -13.64 4.65
C VAL A 101 4.67 -12.94 4.96
N PHE A 102 5.64 -13.68 5.46
CA PHE A 102 6.97 -13.17 5.83
C PHE A 102 7.99 -13.45 4.74
N ILE A 103 8.61 -12.40 4.20
CA ILE A 103 9.60 -12.49 3.12
C ILE A 103 11.01 -12.36 3.69
N CYS A 104 11.87 -13.31 3.37
CA CYS A 104 13.24 -13.37 3.85
C CYS A 104 14.18 -13.95 2.79
N LYS A 105 15.47 -13.96 3.09
CA LYS A 105 16.49 -14.60 2.27
C LYS A 105 16.82 -15.98 2.80
N LEU A 106 16.89 -16.94 1.90
CA LEU A 106 17.37 -18.28 2.22
C LEU A 106 18.86 -18.21 2.56
N ASP A 107 19.24 -18.63 3.77
CA ASP A 107 20.63 -18.72 4.19
C ASP A 107 21.23 -20.04 3.70
N ASP A 108 21.86 -19.97 2.53
CA ASP A 108 22.56 -21.07 1.86
C ASP A 108 24.09 -20.95 1.99
N GLY A 109 24.58 -20.06 2.86
CA GLY A 109 26.00 -19.78 3.04
C GLY A 109 26.61 -18.86 1.96
N GLY A 110 25.88 -18.51 0.90
CA GLY A 110 26.36 -17.62 -0.16
C GLY A 110 26.30 -16.13 0.21
N PRO A 111 26.80 -15.25 -0.69
CA PRO A 111 26.70 -13.80 -0.52
C PRO A 111 25.25 -13.33 -0.46
N ILE A 112 24.92 -12.48 0.52
CA ILE A 112 23.53 -12.13 0.85
C ILE A 112 22.76 -11.50 -0.31
N GLU A 113 23.42 -10.77 -1.20
CA GLU A 113 22.85 -10.11 -2.36
C GLU A 113 22.40 -11.09 -3.46
N GLN A 114 22.97 -12.30 -3.46
CA GLN A 114 22.67 -13.39 -4.40
C GLN A 114 21.70 -14.42 -3.83
N ARG A 115 21.49 -14.43 -2.51
CA ARG A 115 20.59 -15.37 -1.83
C ARG A 115 19.16 -15.29 -2.38
N LYS A 116 18.53 -16.47 -2.51
CA LYS A 116 17.14 -16.60 -2.94
C LYS A 116 16.22 -15.88 -1.97
N VAL A 117 15.22 -15.18 -2.52
CA VAL A 117 14.13 -14.60 -1.73
C VAL A 117 13.02 -15.61 -1.65
N VAL A 118 12.64 -15.98 -0.43
CA VAL A 118 11.60 -16.96 -0.11
C VAL A 118 10.54 -16.33 0.80
N SER A 119 9.34 -16.90 0.79
CA SER A 119 8.20 -16.38 1.55
C SER A 119 7.55 -17.50 2.35
N PHE A 120 7.29 -17.24 3.64
CA PHE A 120 6.64 -18.18 4.55
C PHE A 120 5.30 -17.64 5.03
N VAL A 121 4.33 -18.53 5.27
CA VAL A 121 3.06 -18.19 5.91
C VAL A 121 3.14 -18.51 7.41
N LEU A 122 3.05 -17.47 8.23
CA LEU A 122 3.16 -17.54 9.68
C LEU A 122 1.81 -17.24 10.31
N ASP A 123 1.36 -18.12 11.20
CA ASP A 123 0.18 -17.86 12.03
C ASP A 123 0.60 -17.04 13.26
N ARG A 124 -0.32 -16.22 13.73
CA ARG A 124 -0.18 -15.51 15.00
C ARG A 124 0.06 -16.48 16.15
N GLY A 125 0.98 -16.12 17.04
CA GLY A 125 1.26 -16.88 18.26
C GLY A 125 2.19 -18.08 18.09
N ILE A 126 2.74 -18.32 16.89
CA ILE A 126 3.82 -19.32 16.74
C ILE A 126 5.02 -18.93 17.63
N PRO A 127 5.65 -19.88 18.35
CA PRO A 127 6.77 -19.56 19.24
C PRO A 127 7.89 -18.82 18.51
N GLY A 128 8.42 -17.77 19.13
CA GLY A 128 9.46 -16.90 18.58
C GLY A 128 8.96 -15.79 17.64
N PHE A 129 7.67 -15.79 17.24
CA PHE A 129 7.08 -14.72 16.43
C PHE A 129 6.38 -13.68 17.30
N VAL A 130 6.95 -12.48 17.38
CA VAL A 130 6.43 -11.37 18.19
C VAL A 130 5.96 -10.21 17.30
N GLN A 131 4.74 -9.74 17.57
CA GLN A 131 4.14 -8.57 16.94
C GLN A 131 4.22 -7.37 17.90
N SER A 132 4.69 -6.21 17.42
CA SER A 132 4.73 -5.00 18.23
C SER A 132 3.34 -4.40 18.45
N LYS A 133 3.24 -3.48 19.41
CA LYS A 133 2.11 -2.53 19.46
C LYS A 133 2.09 -1.66 18.20
N ARG A 134 0.93 -1.09 17.90
CA ARG A 134 0.76 -0.14 16.78
C ARG A 134 1.71 1.05 16.91
N LEU A 135 2.37 1.39 15.81
CA LEU A 135 3.18 2.60 15.66
C LEU A 135 2.27 3.83 15.56
N ARG A 136 2.73 4.95 16.13
CA ARG A 136 2.09 6.26 15.94
C ARG A 136 2.50 6.82 14.58
N LYS A 137 1.52 7.33 13.83
CA LYS A 137 1.70 7.83 12.46
C LYS A 137 1.04 9.19 12.29
N MET A 138 1.47 9.93 11.26
CA MET A 138 0.83 11.18 10.83
C MET A 138 -0.64 10.97 10.46
N GLY A 139 -0.91 10.10 9.50
CA GLY A 139 -2.25 9.70 9.06
C GLY A 139 -2.45 8.19 9.06
N MET A 140 -3.48 7.74 8.36
CA MET A 140 -3.93 6.35 8.25
C MET A 140 -4.13 5.71 9.62
N HIS A 141 -4.82 6.41 10.53
CA HIS A 141 -4.96 5.94 11.92
C HIS A 141 -5.82 4.68 12.06
N SER A 142 -6.77 4.47 11.14
CA SER A 142 -7.55 3.24 11.04
C SER A 142 -6.80 2.08 10.40
N SER A 143 -5.59 2.31 9.87
CA SER A 143 -4.68 1.25 9.41
C SER A 143 -3.63 0.98 10.50
N PRO A 144 -3.71 -0.12 11.26
CA PRO A 144 -2.68 -0.45 12.23
C PRO A 144 -1.38 -0.81 11.50
N THR A 145 -0.26 -0.27 11.97
CA THR A 145 1.07 -0.52 11.40
C THR A 145 2.01 -0.89 12.53
N GLY A 146 2.83 -1.91 12.36
CA GLY A 146 3.68 -2.43 13.41
C GLY A 146 5.02 -2.93 12.91
N GLN A 147 5.77 -3.47 13.87
CA GLN A 147 6.99 -4.22 13.67
C GLN A 147 6.73 -5.68 13.96
N LEU A 148 7.49 -6.54 13.30
CA LEU A 148 7.45 -7.99 13.47
C LEU A 148 8.86 -8.45 13.82
N PHE A 149 8.99 -9.41 14.73
CA PHE A 149 10.25 -9.98 15.16
C PHE A 149 10.15 -11.50 15.12
N LEU A 150 11.13 -12.14 14.50
CA LEU A 150 11.32 -13.58 14.52
C LEU A 150 12.64 -13.88 15.22
N ASP A 151 12.55 -14.71 16.26
CA ASP A 151 13.68 -15.23 17.02
C ASP A 151 13.59 -16.76 17.03
N ASP A 152 14.46 -17.40 16.25
CA ASP A 152 14.52 -18.85 16.03
C ASP A 152 13.16 -19.53 15.79
N VAL A 153 12.33 -18.92 14.93
CA VAL A 153 11.00 -19.44 14.60
C VAL A 153 11.14 -20.67 13.71
N ARG A 154 10.84 -21.85 14.25
CA ARG A 154 10.85 -23.12 13.53
C ARG A 154 9.55 -23.34 12.76
N VAL A 155 9.66 -23.60 11.45
CA VAL A 155 8.52 -23.87 10.57
C VAL A 155 8.82 -25.01 9.60
N GLY A 156 7.82 -25.83 9.33
CA GLY A 156 7.92 -26.89 8.33
C GLY A 156 7.88 -26.36 6.89
N ARG A 157 8.24 -27.25 5.95
CA ARG A 157 8.18 -26.98 4.50
C ARG A 157 6.78 -26.62 4.01
N ASP A 158 5.73 -27.07 4.69
CA ASP A 158 4.32 -26.75 4.41
C ASP A 158 3.99 -25.25 4.55
N ARG A 159 4.82 -24.49 5.26
CA ARG A 159 4.68 -23.03 5.42
C ARG A 159 5.46 -22.23 4.39
N LEU A 160 6.43 -22.82 3.70
CA LEU A 160 7.10 -22.20 2.56
C LEU A 160 6.09 -22.11 1.41
N ILE A 161 5.79 -20.91 0.92
CA ILE A 161 4.79 -20.74 -0.15
C ILE A 161 5.19 -21.59 -1.36
N GLY A 162 4.26 -22.45 -1.80
CA GLY A 162 4.44 -23.42 -2.88
C GLY A 162 5.30 -24.63 -2.54
N GLU A 163 5.71 -24.78 -1.27
CA GLU A 163 6.54 -25.88 -0.75
C GLU A 163 7.85 -26.05 -1.54
N THR A 164 8.34 -24.97 -2.15
CA THR A 164 9.56 -24.97 -2.96
C THR A 164 10.32 -23.66 -2.83
N GLU A 165 11.65 -23.78 -2.78
CA GLU A 165 12.57 -22.64 -2.82
C GLU A 165 12.80 -22.18 -4.27
N ASP A 166 12.52 -23.04 -5.24
CA ASP A 166 12.72 -22.86 -6.67
C ASP A 166 11.41 -22.48 -7.35
N GLN A 167 10.90 -21.31 -6.97
CA GLN A 167 9.69 -20.76 -7.58
C GLN A 167 9.94 -20.44 -9.07
N PRO A 168 9.09 -20.88 -10.01
CA PRO A 168 9.29 -20.70 -11.47
C PRO A 168 9.47 -19.23 -11.92
N ALA A 169 9.05 -18.27 -11.10
CA ALA A 169 9.20 -16.83 -11.30
C ALA A 169 9.95 -16.14 -10.13
N GLY A 170 10.74 -16.89 -9.34
CA GLY A 170 11.47 -16.43 -8.16
C GLY A 170 10.64 -15.67 -7.09
N GLY A 171 11.24 -15.34 -5.95
CA GLY A 171 10.62 -14.42 -4.98
C GLY A 171 10.45 -13.00 -5.56
N ARG A 172 11.41 -12.56 -6.38
CA ARG A 172 11.49 -11.20 -6.92
C ARG A 172 10.40 -10.86 -7.95
N GLU A 173 10.05 -11.75 -8.89
CA GLU A 173 9.06 -11.40 -9.93
C GLU A 173 7.63 -11.41 -9.40
N GLY A 174 7.31 -12.32 -8.47
CA GLY A 174 6.00 -12.28 -7.79
C GLY A 174 5.78 -10.99 -7.00
N ALA A 175 6.83 -10.46 -6.38
CA ALA A 175 6.76 -9.15 -5.73
C ALA A 175 6.60 -8.00 -6.74
N LYS A 176 7.21 -8.07 -7.94
CA LYS A 176 7.01 -7.06 -8.99
C LYS A 176 5.55 -6.96 -9.44
N ALA A 177 4.88 -8.10 -9.65
CA ALA A 177 3.45 -8.13 -9.99
C ALA A 177 2.60 -7.51 -8.86
N THR A 178 2.92 -7.85 -7.60
CA THR A 178 2.29 -7.27 -6.41
C THR A 178 2.47 -5.74 -6.36
N PHE A 179 3.67 -5.23 -6.63
CA PHE A 179 3.92 -3.78 -6.67
C PHE A 179 3.15 -3.07 -7.79
N GLN A 180 2.89 -3.72 -8.92
CA GLN A 180 2.09 -3.12 -9.99
C GLN A 180 0.63 -2.95 -9.55
N GLN A 181 0.08 -3.94 -8.84
CA GLN A 181 -1.26 -3.87 -8.25
C GLN A 181 -1.34 -2.80 -7.14
N GLU A 182 -0.31 -2.67 -6.31
CA GLU A 182 -0.27 -1.61 -5.29
C GLU A 182 -0.32 -0.21 -5.92
N ARG A 183 0.40 0.03 -7.02
CA ARG A 183 0.41 1.34 -7.70
C ARG A 183 -0.98 1.78 -8.17
N SER A 184 -1.75 0.88 -8.78
CA SER A 184 -3.11 1.21 -9.23
C SER A 184 -4.07 1.39 -8.07
N GLY A 185 -3.90 0.62 -6.99
CA GLY A 185 -4.63 0.83 -5.72
C GLY A 185 -4.38 2.22 -5.13
N VAL A 186 -3.13 2.69 -5.11
CA VAL A 186 -2.78 4.03 -4.62
C VAL A 186 -3.42 5.14 -5.47
N ALA A 187 -3.45 4.98 -6.80
CA ALA A 187 -4.12 5.94 -7.68
C ALA A 187 -5.64 6.01 -7.41
N ALA A 188 -6.28 4.86 -7.20
CA ALA A 188 -7.69 4.79 -6.82
C ALA A 188 -7.97 5.43 -5.44
N MET A 189 -7.09 5.20 -4.45
CA MET A 189 -7.18 5.86 -3.14
C MET A 189 -7.03 7.37 -3.26
N ALA A 190 -6.07 7.83 -4.07
CA ALA A 190 -5.84 9.25 -4.33
C ALA A 190 -7.10 9.92 -4.90
N LEU A 191 -7.78 9.26 -5.86
CA LEU A 191 -9.03 9.76 -6.41
C LEU A 191 -10.09 9.96 -5.32
N GLY A 192 -10.32 8.94 -4.48
CA GLY A 192 -11.32 9.06 -3.40
C GLY A 192 -11.01 10.19 -2.41
N ILE A 193 -9.75 10.41 -2.08
CA ILE A 193 -9.35 11.55 -1.23
C ILE A 193 -9.60 12.88 -1.94
N ILE A 194 -9.23 13.00 -3.22
CA ILE A 194 -9.43 14.21 -4.03
C ILE A 194 -10.91 14.56 -4.13
N GLU A 195 -11.77 13.57 -4.42
CA GLU A 195 -13.21 13.76 -4.55
C GLU A 195 -13.84 14.25 -3.24
N GLU A 196 -13.46 13.66 -2.11
CA GLU A 196 -13.98 14.08 -0.81
C GLU A 196 -13.49 15.49 -0.44
N CYS A 197 -12.20 15.79 -0.64
CA CYS A 197 -11.66 17.13 -0.42
C CYS A 197 -12.39 18.18 -1.25
N LEU A 198 -12.60 17.92 -2.55
CA LEU A 198 -13.33 18.83 -3.43
C LEU A 198 -14.77 19.01 -2.98
N GLN A 199 -15.48 17.93 -2.67
CA GLN A 199 -16.86 17.98 -2.21
C GLN A 199 -17.00 18.85 -0.94
N LEU A 200 -16.15 18.62 0.06
CA LEU A 200 -16.15 19.38 1.31
C LEU A 200 -15.81 20.86 1.07
N SER A 201 -14.80 21.15 0.25
CA SER A 201 -14.39 22.52 -0.06
C SER A 201 -15.45 23.30 -0.83
N VAL A 202 -16.12 22.68 -1.82
CA VAL A 202 -17.21 23.32 -2.56
C VAL A 202 -18.39 23.64 -1.64
N ALA A 203 -18.78 22.71 -0.76
CA ALA A 203 -19.86 22.94 0.20
C ALA A 203 -19.50 24.09 1.16
N TYR A 204 -18.32 24.03 1.78
CA TYR A 204 -17.88 25.07 2.71
C TYR A 204 -17.75 26.44 2.05
N ALA A 205 -17.27 26.51 0.80
CA ALA A 205 -17.13 27.76 0.08
C ALA A 205 -18.46 28.44 -0.26
N LYS A 206 -19.54 27.65 -0.42
CA LYS A 206 -20.90 28.18 -0.65
C LYS A 206 -21.54 28.70 0.65
N ASP A 207 -21.25 28.08 1.78
CA ASP A 207 -21.91 28.39 3.05
C ASP A 207 -21.17 29.45 3.87
N ARG A 208 -19.83 29.44 3.85
CA ARG A 208 -19.01 30.35 4.67
C ARG A 208 -19.07 31.77 4.10
N VAL A 209 -19.58 32.72 4.90
CA VAL A 209 -19.64 34.14 4.53
C VAL A 209 -18.48 34.92 5.16
N GLN A 210 -17.77 35.71 4.33
CA GLN A 210 -16.82 36.74 4.75
C GLN A 210 -16.94 37.98 3.85
N PHE A 211 -16.65 39.16 4.41
CA PHE A 211 -16.81 40.43 3.70
C PHE A 211 -18.20 40.57 3.03
N GLY A 212 -19.25 40.08 3.70
CA GLY A 212 -20.64 40.22 3.27
C GLY A 212 -21.14 39.22 2.22
N LYS A 213 -20.34 38.24 1.78
CA LYS A 213 -20.77 37.23 0.79
C LYS A 213 -20.09 35.86 0.98
N PRO A 214 -20.64 34.77 0.41
CA PRO A 214 -19.98 33.47 0.36
C PRO A 214 -18.54 33.54 -0.16
N ILE A 215 -17.62 32.83 0.47
CA ILE A 215 -16.20 32.88 0.07
C ILE A 215 -15.96 32.31 -1.33
N GLY A 216 -16.85 31.44 -1.83
CA GLY A 216 -16.83 30.92 -3.20
C GLY A 216 -17.01 31.99 -4.29
N GLU A 217 -17.39 33.22 -3.93
CA GLU A 217 -17.46 34.35 -4.85
C GLU A 217 -16.15 35.14 -4.99
N PHE A 218 -15.09 34.77 -4.26
CA PHE A 218 -13.77 35.38 -4.42
C PHE A 218 -12.94 34.60 -5.44
N GLN A 219 -12.31 35.31 -6.38
CA GLN A 219 -11.52 34.70 -7.46
C GLN A 219 -10.42 33.76 -6.95
N LEU A 220 -9.78 34.07 -5.82
CA LEU A 220 -8.74 33.21 -5.24
C LEU A 220 -9.28 31.90 -4.66
N ILE A 221 -10.54 31.85 -4.22
CA ILE A 221 -11.20 30.60 -3.84
C ILE A 221 -11.63 29.81 -5.09
N GLN A 222 -12.13 30.52 -6.11
CA GLN A 222 -12.49 29.89 -7.39
C GLN A 222 -11.29 29.24 -8.09
N ASP A 223 -10.12 29.88 -8.10
CA ASP A 223 -8.88 29.29 -8.63
C ASP A 223 -8.52 27.98 -7.91
N LYS A 224 -8.62 27.94 -6.58
CA LYS A 224 -8.37 26.72 -5.79
C LYS A 224 -9.33 25.59 -6.18
N LEU A 225 -10.64 25.86 -6.18
CA LEU A 225 -11.65 24.87 -6.56
C LEU A 225 -11.47 24.38 -8.00
N ALA A 226 -11.12 25.27 -8.93
CA ALA A 226 -10.85 24.91 -10.32
C ALA A 226 -9.62 23.98 -10.45
N ARG A 227 -8.52 24.26 -9.73
CA ARG A 227 -7.34 23.39 -9.72
C ARG A 227 -7.63 22.03 -9.12
N MET A 228 -8.42 21.97 -8.05
CA MET A 228 -8.85 20.71 -7.44
C MET A 228 -9.67 19.86 -8.43
N GLU A 229 -10.57 20.47 -9.21
CA GLU A 229 -11.34 19.76 -10.24
C GLU A 229 -10.46 19.26 -11.39
N VAL A 230 -9.48 20.04 -11.84
CA VAL A 230 -8.50 19.60 -12.85
C VAL A 230 -7.73 18.38 -12.35
N ALA A 231 -7.28 18.39 -11.10
CA ALA A 231 -6.63 17.24 -10.49
C ALA A 231 -7.56 16.02 -10.45
N ARG A 232 -8.82 16.19 -10.04
CA ARG A 232 -9.84 15.13 -9.99
C ARG A 232 -10.03 14.46 -11.36
N ILE A 233 -10.26 15.24 -12.40
CA ILE A 233 -10.48 14.73 -13.76
C ILE A 233 -9.25 13.97 -14.26
N ASN A 234 -8.04 14.50 -14.05
CA ASN A 234 -6.81 13.85 -14.49
C ASN A 234 -6.59 12.50 -13.79
N VAL A 235 -6.77 12.45 -12.46
CA VAL A 235 -6.62 11.21 -11.70
C VAL A 235 -7.73 10.22 -12.06
N GLN A 236 -8.97 10.67 -12.25
CA GLN A 236 -10.08 9.84 -12.72
C GLN A 236 -9.74 9.18 -14.05
N ASN A 237 -9.28 9.95 -15.04
CA ASN A 237 -8.93 9.43 -16.36
C ASN A 237 -7.81 8.39 -16.29
N LEU A 238 -6.79 8.61 -15.45
CA LEU A 238 -5.71 7.65 -15.25
C LEU A 238 -6.21 6.33 -14.65
N VAL A 239 -7.04 6.40 -13.61
CA VAL A 239 -7.60 5.22 -12.94
C VAL A 239 -8.54 4.44 -13.87
N PHE A 240 -9.44 5.13 -14.56
CA PHE A 240 -10.37 4.49 -15.48
C PHE A 240 -9.68 3.88 -16.70
N ARG A 241 -8.62 4.53 -17.21
CA ARG A 241 -7.74 3.92 -18.22
C ARG A 241 -7.16 2.60 -17.73
N THR A 242 -6.70 2.50 -16.49
CA THR A 242 -6.22 1.22 -15.93
C THR A 242 -7.32 0.16 -15.89
N ILE A 243 -8.55 0.54 -15.50
CA ILE A 243 -9.69 -0.36 -15.46
C ILE A 243 -10.02 -0.89 -16.87
N GLU A 244 -10.08 0.00 -17.85
CA GLU A 244 -10.37 -0.33 -19.25
C GLU A 244 -9.30 -1.23 -19.87
N MET A 245 -8.01 -0.91 -19.65
CA MET A 245 -6.91 -1.75 -20.11
C MET A 245 -6.98 -3.15 -19.51
N SER A 246 -7.21 -3.26 -18.20
CA SER A 246 -7.35 -4.55 -17.53
C SER A 246 -8.53 -5.35 -18.06
N ALA A 247 -9.68 -4.71 -18.33
CA ALA A 247 -10.84 -5.36 -18.92
C ALA A 247 -10.55 -5.87 -20.35
N ALA A 248 -9.67 -5.20 -21.09
CA ALA A 248 -9.18 -5.62 -22.40
C ALA A 248 -8.02 -6.63 -22.35
N GLY A 249 -7.67 -7.17 -21.17
CA GLY A 249 -6.55 -8.10 -20.99
C GLY A 249 -5.17 -7.46 -21.18
N LYS A 250 -5.07 -6.13 -21.07
CA LYS A 250 -3.84 -5.36 -21.21
C LYS A 250 -3.38 -4.79 -19.87
N THR A 251 -2.09 -4.53 -19.76
CA THR A 251 -1.48 -3.87 -18.61
C THR A 251 -0.73 -2.62 -19.05
N MET A 252 -0.67 -1.62 -18.18
CA MET A 252 0.21 -0.47 -18.37
C MET A 252 1.68 -0.92 -18.37
N SER A 253 2.52 -0.19 -19.10
CA SER A 253 3.98 -0.31 -18.93
C SER A 253 4.40 0.12 -17.52
N LEU A 254 5.63 -0.18 -17.11
CA LEU A 254 6.11 0.21 -15.77
C LEU A 254 6.18 1.75 -15.65
N ALA A 255 6.49 2.46 -16.73
CA ALA A 255 6.59 3.91 -16.81
C ALA A 255 5.22 4.54 -16.70
N GLU A 256 4.22 4.01 -17.41
CA GLU A 256 2.84 4.46 -17.31
C GLU A 256 2.28 4.25 -15.90
N ALA A 257 2.47 3.06 -15.32
CA ALA A 257 2.01 2.77 -13.96
C ALA A 257 2.72 3.64 -12.90
N SER A 258 4.03 3.89 -13.08
CA SER A 258 4.82 4.74 -12.18
C SER A 258 4.41 6.21 -12.30
N ALA A 259 4.20 6.72 -13.52
CA ALA A 259 3.73 8.08 -13.77
C ALA A 259 2.34 8.32 -13.19
N MET A 260 1.43 7.36 -13.35
CA MET A 260 0.09 7.41 -12.73
C MET A 260 0.20 7.51 -11.21
N LYS A 261 0.95 6.62 -10.56
CA LYS A 261 1.09 6.64 -9.10
C LYS A 261 1.71 7.95 -8.60
N LEU A 262 2.77 8.42 -9.27
CA LEU A 262 3.47 9.65 -8.93
C LEU A 262 2.55 10.87 -9.01
N TYR A 263 1.87 11.05 -10.14
CA TYR A 263 0.96 12.18 -10.34
C TYR A 263 -0.19 12.14 -9.34
N SER A 264 -0.86 10.99 -9.20
CA SER A 264 -2.04 10.85 -8.35
C SER A 264 -1.71 11.10 -6.87
N ALA A 265 -0.59 10.56 -6.37
CA ALA A 265 -0.17 10.76 -4.98
C ALA A 265 0.16 12.22 -4.65
N ARG A 266 0.83 12.93 -5.57
CA ARG A 266 1.14 14.36 -5.42
C ARG A 266 -0.12 15.20 -5.47
N ALA A 267 -0.97 14.97 -6.48
CA ALA A 267 -2.25 15.65 -6.65
C ALA A 267 -3.14 15.50 -5.40
N ALA A 268 -3.26 14.29 -4.83
CA ALA A 268 -4.05 14.09 -3.62
C ALA A 268 -3.53 14.89 -2.41
N THR A 269 -2.20 14.98 -2.26
CA THR A 269 -1.61 15.77 -1.16
C THR A 269 -1.83 17.26 -1.37
N GLU A 270 -1.62 17.76 -2.60
CA GLU A 270 -1.84 19.16 -2.94
C GLU A 270 -3.31 19.56 -2.74
N VAL A 271 -4.25 18.77 -3.28
CA VAL A 271 -5.69 19.00 -3.13
C VAL A 271 -6.11 18.97 -1.65
N ALA A 272 -5.58 18.05 -0.84
CA ALA A 272 -5.93 17.98 0.56
C ALA A 272 -5.38 19.17 1.37
N LEU A 273 -4.19 19.67 1.05
CA LEU A 273 -3.65 20.89 1.66
C LEU A 273 -4.44 22.14 1.22
N GLU A 274 -4.86 22.20 -0.04
CA GLU A 274 -5.73 23.27 -0.52
C GLU A 274 -7.13 23.21 0.14
N ALA A 275 -7.65 22.02 0.40
CA ALA A 275 -8.90 21.87 1.15
C ALA A 275 -8.78 22.44 2.57
N VAL A 276 -7.67 22.17 3.28
CA VAL A 276 -7.36 22.81 4.57
C VAL A 276 -7.33 24.34 4.41
N GLN A 277 -6.69 24.86 3.36
CA GLN A 277 -6.58 26.29 3.12
C GLN A 277 -7.94 26.96 2.83
N VAL A 278 -8.84 26.31 2.09
CA VAL A 278 -10.21 26.80 1.82
C VAL A 278 -11.00 26.92 3.13
N PHE A 279 -10.81 26.00 4.07
CA PHE A 279 -11.45 26.06 5.38
C PHE A 279 -10.80 27.10 6.33
N GLY A 280 -9.57 27.54 6.05
CA GLY A 280 -8.83 28.50 6.87
C GLY A 280 -8.52 27.93 8.26
N GLY A 281 -8.72 28.72 9.32
CA GLY A 281 -8.50 28.25 10.70
C GLY A 281 -9.30 26.99 11.05
N ASN A 282 -10.53 26.87 10.54
CA ASN A 282 -11.36 25.67 10.72
C ASN A 282 -10.72 24.44 10.08
N GLY A 283 -10.02 24.60 8.95
CA GLY A 283 -9.36 23.50 8.25
C GLY A 283 -8.20 22.91 9.03
N TYR A 284 -7.67 23.63 10.01
CA TYR A 284 -6.60 23.17 10.89
C TYR A 284 -7.13 22.42 12.13
N MET A 285 -8.42 22.60 12.46
CA MET A 285 -9.04 21.97 13.63
C MET A 285 -9.52 20.57 13.28
N SER A 286 -9.28 19.60 14.17
CA SER A 286 -9.66 18.19 13.99
C SER A 286 -11.17 17.93 13.98
N GLU A 287 -11.99 18.95 14.24
CA GLU A 287 -13.44 18.90 14.06
C GLU A 287 -13.83 18.86 12.57
N PHE A 288 -12.95 19.38 11.69
CA PHE A 288 -13.15 19.37 10.25
C PHE A 288 -12.29 18.30 9.59
N ARG A 289 -12.93 17.50 8.76
CA ARG A 289 -12.34 16.30 8.17
C ARG A 289 -11.15 16.54 7.24
N VAL A 290 -11.02 17.75 6.67
CA VAL A 290 -9.98 18.06 5.68
C VAL A 290 -8.56 17.91 6.23
N GLU A 291 -8.33 18.14 7.52
CA GLU A 291 -7.02 17.93 8.15
C GLU A 291 -6.64 16.44 8.18
N GLN A 292 -7.62 15.57 8.47
CA GLN A 292 -7.44 14.12 8.44
C GLN A 292 -7.07 13.66 7.04
N LEU A 293 -7.79 14.13 6.02
CA LEU A 293 -7.50 13.80 4.63
C LEU A 293 -6.11 14.26 4.20
N ALA A 294 -5.64 15.42 4.68
CA ALA A 294 -4.28 15.89 4.39
C ALA A 294 -3.20 15.01 5.04
N ARG A 295 -3.42 14.58 6.29
CA ARG A 295 -2.54 13.62 6.97
C ARG A 295 -2.53 12.25 6.29
N ASP A 296 -3.69 11.78 5.85
CA ASP A 296 -3.85 10.49 5.18
C ASP A 296 -3.22 10.52 3.77
N ALA A 297 -3.42 11.59 3.00
CA ALA A 297 -2.89 11.73 1.64
C ALA A 297 -1.36 11.65 1.58
N LYS A 298 -0.64 12.14 2.60
CA LYS A 298 0.82 12.25 2.54
C LYS A 298 1.52 10.91 2.37
N VAL A 299 0.98 9.83 2.95
CA VAL A 299 1.61 8.50 2.86
C VAL A 299 1.59 7.94 1.43
N LEU A 300 0.68 8.43 0.57
CA LEU A 300 0.56 7.97 -0.82
C LEU A 300 1.84 8.25 -1.62
N GLN A 301 2.62 9.27 -1.24
CA GLN A 301 3.91 9.58 -1.87
C GLN A 301 5.06 8.67 -1.38
N ILE A 302 4.82 7.86 -0.35
CA ILE A 302 5.87 7.12 0.37
C ILE A 302 5.74 5.62 0.14
N TYR A 303 4.59 5.02 0.50
CA TYR A 303 4.41 3.58 0.36
C TYR A 303 4.15 3.16 -1.10
N ALA A 304 4.14 1.84 -1.38
CA ALA A 304 4.08 1.30 -2.74
C ALA A 304 5.19 1.85 -3.68
N GLY A 305 6.34 2.19 -3.09
CA GLY A 305 7.46 2.87 -3.73
C GLY A 305 7.32 4.39 -3.68
N THR A 306 8.36 5.05 -3.16
CA THR A 306 8.38 6.52 -3.03
C THR A 306 8.31 7.20 -4.38
N ASP A 307 7.99 8.50 -4.39
CA ASP A 307 8.01 9.32 -5.58
C ASP A 307 9.35 9.19 -6.35
N GLU A 308 10.48 9.17 -5.66
CA GLU A 308 11.81 9.05 -6.26
C GLU A 308 12.01 7.70 -6.96
N ILE A 309 11.44 6.64 -6.40
CA ILE A 309 11.46 5.31 -7.04
C ILE A 309 10.59 5.31 -8.29
N GLN A 310 9.42 5.95 -8.27
CA GLN A 310 8.61 6.08 -9.48
C GLN A 310 9.33 6.89 -10.56
N ILE A 311 9.95 8.02 -10.20
CA ILE A 311 10.76 8.83 -11.12
C ILE A 311 11.86 7.99 -11.76
N THR A 312 12.58 7.21 -10.94
CA THR A 312 13.66 6.35 -11.42
C THR A 312 13.16 5.26 -12.36
N HIS A 313 11.99 4.66 -12.09
CA HIS A 313 11.39 3.67 -12.99
C HIS A 313 10.96 4.26 -14.33
N ILE A 314 10.31 5.43 -14.30
CA ILE A 314 9.92 6.16 -15.52
C ILE A 314 11.16 6.42 -16.38
N ALA A 315 12.19 7.04 -15.80
CA ALA A 315 13.41 7.39 -16.51
C ALA A 315 14.11 6.15 -17.09
N LYS A 316 14.25 5.08 -16.30
CA LYS A 316 14.92 3.85 -16.74
C LYS A 316 14.22 3.17 -17.90
N GLU A 317 12.89 3.16 -17.94
CA GLU A 317 12.16 2.51 -19.03
C GLU A 317 12.11 3.38 -20.28
N LEU A 318 11.93 4.69 -20.16
CA LEU A 318 11.97 5.61 -21.30
C LEU A 318 13.34 5.61 -22.01
N LEU A 319 14.43 5.45 -21.26
CA LEU A 319 15.80 5.41 -21.82
C LEU A 319 16.24 4.03 -22.33
N ARG A 320 15.42 2.99 -22.13
CA ARG A 320 15.65 1.65 -22.71
C ARG A 320 15.02 1.48 -24.09
N ALA A 321 14.14 2.40 -24.47
CA ALA A 321 13.44 2.42 -25.74
C ALA A 321 14.36 2.88 -26.88
#